data_AF-K7AH03-F1
#
_entry.id   AF-K7AH03-F1
#
_cell.length_a   1.000
_cell.length_b   1.000
_cell.length_c   1.000
_cell.angle_alpha   90.00
_cell.angle_beta   90.00
_cell.angle_gamma   90.00
#
_symmetry.space_group_name_H-M   'P 1'
#
loop_
_entity.id
_entity.type
_entity.pdbx_description
1 polymer ?
#
loop_
_entity_poly.entity_id
_entity_poly.type
_entity_poly.pdbx_seq_one_letter_code
_entity_poly.pdbx_strand_id
1 'polypeptide(L)'
;MGIKGETCIGFLESSQEFLLSAELVLNKTHGVFLPAYFLLGRSIELSLKAFLLHRGLPIKELRKKKYGHNLVTLLNESLNKGIEKEIAINNVEKGVIELLSYDYADKRFEYRITGGQYCLPLIDVTCEIAKKLAFMDLNNLCYPD
;
A
#
# COMPACT_ATOMS: atom_id res chain seq x y z
N MET A 1 -15.60 -22.21 12.52
CA MET A 1 -14.59 -21.71 13.48
C MET A 1 -13.99 -20.46 12.87
N GLY A 2 -14.36 -19.26 13.34
CA GLY A 2 -13.93 -18.01 12.71
C GLY A 2 -12.42 -17.81 12.86
N ILE A 3 -11.74 -17.48 11.76
CA ILE A 3 -10.31 -17.15 11.78
C ILE A 3 -10.13 -15.95 12.72
N LYS A 4 -9.35 -16.12 13.81
CA LYS A 4 -8.95 -15.01 14.68
C LYS A 4 -7.57 -14.52 14.22
N GLY A 5 -7.53 -13.43 13.45
CA GLY A 5 -6.27 -12.78 13.02
C GLY A 5 -6.42 -11.99 11.72
N GLU A 6 -5.41 -11.21 11.36
CA GLU A 6 -5.37 -10.58 10.03
C GLU A 6 -5.24 -11.66 8.95
N THR A 7 -6.02 -11.53 7.88
CA THR A 7 -5.98 -12.40 6.70
C THR A 7 -5.56 -11.60 5.47
N CYS A 8 -5.15 -12.29 4.40
CA CYS A 8 -4.84 -11.61 3.14
C CYS A 8 -6.08 -10.90 2.57
N ILE A 9 -7.26 -11.53 2.67
CA ILE A 9 -8.55 -10.95 2.26
C ILE A 9 -8.85 -9.69 3.08
N GLY A 10 -8.74 -9.76 4.42
CA GLY A 10 -9.01 -8.61 5.28
C GLY A 10 -8.07 -7.43 5.02
N PHE A 11 -6.80 -7.69 4.68
CA PHE A 11 -5.90 -6.62 4.24
C PHE A 11 -6.31 -6.02 2.89
N LEU A 12 -6.80 -6.83 1.94
CA LEU A 12 -7.24 -6.34 0.65
C LEU A 12 -8.53 -5.53 0.75
N GLU A 13 -9.50 -5.98 1.56
CA GLU A 13 -10.73 -5.22 1.86
C GLU A 13 -10.39 -3.86 2.49
N SER A 14 -9.56 -3.85 3.54
CA SER A 14 -9.11 -2.58 4.13
C SER A 14 -8.34 -1.71 3.14
N SER A 15 -7.52 -2.29 2.26
CA SER A 15 -6.82 -1.54 1.20
C SER A 15 -7.80 -0.80 0.29
N GLN A 16 -8.89 -1.47 -0.12
CA GLN A 16 -9.94 -0.89 -0.95
C GLN A 16 -10.67 0.23 -0.20
N GLU A 17 -10.98 0.06 1.08
CA GLU A 17 -11.58 1.12 1.91
C GLU A 17 -10.66 2.36 2.00
N PHE A 18 -9.35 2.18 2.17
CA PHE A 18 -8.38 3.27 2.18
C PHE A 18 -8.28 3.98 0.83
N LEU A 19 -8.31 3.25 -0.28
CA LEU A 19 -8.36 3.81 -1.63
C LEU A 19 -9.62 4.65 -1.85
N LEU A 20 -10.79 4.09 -1.55
CA LEU A 20 -12.08 4.78 -1.68
C LEU A 20 -12.11 6.05 -0.82
N SER A 21 -11.53 5.99 0.37
CA SER A 21 -11.39 7.15 1.25
C SER A 21 -10.47 8.22 0.64
N ALA A 22 -9.36 7.82 0.00
CA ALA A 22 -8.47 8.75 -0.68
C ALA A 22 -9.18 9.44 -1.85
N GLU A 23 -9.88 8.68 -2.70
CA GLU A 23 -10.65 9.21 -3.83
C GLU A 23 -11.74 10.19 -3.36
N LEU A 24 -12.47 9.86 -2.29
CA LEU A 24 -13.49 10.75 -1.73
C LEU A 24 -12.90 12.09 -1.26
N VAL A 25 -11.75 12.06 -0.60
CA VAL A 25 -11.06 13.27 -0.14
C VAL A 25 -10.53 14.09 -1.31
N LEU A 26 -9.89 13.45 -2.30
CA LEU A 26 -9.36 14.13 -3.47
C LEU A 26 -10.47 14.82 -4.29
N ASN A 27 -11.64 14.18 -4.42
CA ASN A 27 -12.80 14.76 -5.09
C ASN A 27 -13.43 15.96 -4.37
N LYS A 28 -13.09 16.18 -3.09
CA LYS A 28 -13.67 17.26 -2.25
C LYS A 28 -12.67 18.35 -1.90
N THR A 29 -11.41 18.20 -2.29
CA THR A 29 -10.34 19.13 -1.92
C THR A 29 -9.76 19.80 -3.16
N HIS A 30 -9.28 21.03 -2.98
CA HIS A 30 -8.54 21.75 -4.01
C HIS A 30 -7.10 21.94 -3.54
N GLY A 31 -6.14 21.45 -4.33
CA GLY A 31 -4.71 21.53 -4.02
C GLY A 31 -4.17 20.34 -3.23
N VAL A 32 -2.97 20.52 -2.65
CA VAL A 32 -2.24 19.45 -1.97
C VAL A 32 -2.86 19.11 -0.62
N PHE A 33 -3.27 17.84 -0.46
CA PHE A 33 -3.85 17.33 0.76
C PHE A 33 -3.04 16.13 1.29
N LEU A 34 -2.17 16.37 2.29
CA LEU A 34 -1.29 15.33 2.86
C LEU A 34 -2.03 14.07 3.33
N PRO A 35 -3.24 14.16 3.95
CA PRO A 35 -4.00 12.96 4.30
C PRO A 35 -4.34 12.07 3.09
N ALA A 36 -4.50 12.61 1.89
CA ALA A 36 -4.73 11.78 0.70
C ALA A 36 -3.51 10.89 0.39
N TYR A 37 -2.29 11.43 0.51
CA TYR A 37 -1.05 10.65 0.35
C TYR A 37 -0.89 9.60 1.46
N PHE A 38 -1.28 9.91 2.70
CA PHE A 38 -1.35 8.91 3.77
C PHE A 38 -2.30 7.77 3.41
N LEU A 39 -3.53 8.08 2.99
CA LEU A 39 -4.55 7.08 2.65
C LEU A 39 -4.10 6.19 1.49
N LEU A 40 -3.51 6.77 0.44
CA LEU A 40 -2.91 6.01 -0.67
C LEU A 40 -1.74 5.14 -0.21
N GLY A 41 -0.86 5.67 0.66
CA GLY A 41 0.22 4.90 1.27
C GLY A 41 -0.29 3.71 2.10
N ARG A 42 -1.37 3.89 2.86
CA ARG A 42 -2.04 2.79 3.59
C ARG A 42 -2.61 1.74 2.65
N SER A 43 -3.31 2.16 1.59
CA SER A 43 -3.85 1.25 0.57
C SER A 43 -2.74 0.40 -0.08
N ILE A 44 -1.65 1.04 -0.52
CA ILE A 44 -0.50 0.33 -1.10
C ILE A 44 0.14 -0.62 -0.07
N GLU A 45 0.39 -0.17 1.16
CA GLU A 45 0.95 -1.00 2.22
C GLU A 45 0.12 -2.27 2.45
N LEU A 46 -1.19 -2.11 2.61
CA LEU A 46 -2.09 -3.22 2.92
C LEU A 46 -2.21 -4.18 1.74
N SER A 47 -2.24 -3.68 0.50
CA SER A 47 -2.21 -4.53 -0.70
C SER A 47 -0.93 -5.37 -0.74
N LEU A 48 0.24 -4.77 -0.54
CA LEU A 48 1.50 -5.51 -0.53
C LEU A 48 1.56 -6.52 0.63
N LYS A 49 1.05 -6.16 1.81
CA LYS A 49 0.93 -7.10 2.94
C LYS A 49 -0.01 -8.26 2.63
N ALA A 50 -1.13 -8.01 1.95
CA ALA A 50 -2.06 -9.05 1.51
C ALA A 50 -1.34 -10.05 0.59
N PHE A 51 -0.61 -9.55 -0.41
CA PHE A 51 0.19 -10.38 -1.31
C PHE A 51 1.25 -11.20 -0.57
N LEU A 52 2.03 -10.57 0.31
CA LEU A 52 3.09 -11.24 1.06
C LEU A 52 2.54 -12.33 1.99
N LEU A 53 1.44 -12.05 2.67
CA LEU A 53 0.75 -13.01 3.53
C LEU A 53 0.23 -14.20 2.71
N HIS A 54 -0.39 -13.92 1.56
CA HIS A 54 -0.83 -14.93 0.60
C HIS A 54 0.32 -15.80 0.08
N ARG A 55 1.52 -15.22 -0.11
CA ARG A 55 2.76 -15.95 -0.45
C ARG A 55 3.44 -16.62 0.76
N GLY A 56 2.73 -16.79 1.87
CA GLY A 56 3.18 -17.54 3.04
C GLY A 56 4.10 -16.78 3.98
N LEU A 57 4.26 -15.45 3.86
CA LEU A 57 4.99 -14.67 4.86
C LEU A 57 4.16 -14.59 6.15
N PRO A 58 4.65 -15.07 7.31
CA PRO A 58 3.83 -15.12 8.51
C PRO A 58 3.40 -13.73 8.98
N ILE A 59 2.18 -13.62 9.53
CA ILE A 59 1.66 -12.36 10.06
C ILE A 59 2.57 -11.72 11.13
N LYS A 60 3.25 -12.54 11.94
CA LYS A 60 4.23 -12.08 12.93
C LYS A 60 5.41 -11.36 12.29
N GLU A 61 5.83 -11.78 11.09
CA GLU A 61 6.88 -11.09 10.32
C GLU A 61 6.35 -9.77 9.79
N LEU A 62 5.15 -9.74 9.21
CA LEU A 62 4.52 -8.53 8.68
C LEU A 62 4.28 -7.42 9.71
N ARG A 63 4.17 -7.78 10.99
CA ARG A 63 4.06 -6.84 12.12
C ARG A 63 5.40 -6.24 12.54
N LYS A 64 6.54 -6.74 12.03
CA LYS A 64 7.85 -6.16 12.35
C LYS A 64 7.99 -4.77 11.76
N LYS A 65 8.73 -3.90 12.46
CA LYS A 65 8.97 -2.50 12.08
C LYS A 65 9.42 -2.34 10.62
N LYS A 66 10.23 -3.26 10.08
CA LYS A 66 10.71 -3.20 8.68
C LYS A 66 9.59 -3.23 7.62
N TYR A 67 8.41 -3.79 7.93
CA TYR A 67 7.24 -3.81 7.04
C TYR A 67 6.13 -2.84 7.49
N GLY A 68 6.37 -2.03 8.52
CA GLY A 68 5.46 -0.98 8.95
C GLY A 68 5.80 0.33 8.27
N HIS A 69 4.88 0.86 7.46
CA HIS A 69 5.03 2.14 6.74
C HIS A 69 6.17 2.21 5.71
N ASN A 70 6.95 1.15 5.51
CA ASN A 70 8.05 1.14 4.54
C ASN A 70 7.61 0.44 3.24
N LEU A 71 7.14 1.23 2.27
CA LEU A 71 6.62 0.71 1.00
C LEU A 71 7.74 0.12 0.15
N VAL A 72 8.95 0.67 0.20
CA VAL A 72 10.13 0.14 -0.51
C VAL A 72 10.43 -1.29 -0.08
N THR A 73 10.45 -1.54 1.24
CA THR A 73 10.73 -2.88 1.78
C THR A 73 9.62 -3.87 1.42
N LEU A 74 8.35 -3.42 1.49
CA LEU A 74 7.21 -4.24 1.09
C LEU A 74 7.23 -4.57 -0.41
N LEU A 75 7.51 -3.59 -1.26
CA LEU A 75 7.58 -3.75 -2.71
C LEU A 75 8.72 -4.70 -3.10
N ASN A 76 9.91 -4.50 -2.56
CA ASN A 76 11.07 -5.36 -2.84
C ASN A 76 10.83 -6.81 -2.40
N GLU A 77 10.26 -7.03 -1.21
CA GLU A 77 9.88 -8.38 -0.77
C GLU A 77 8.81 -8.99 -1.69
N SER A 78 7.86 -8.18 -2.16
CA SER A 78 6.80 -8.64 -3.07
C SER A 78 7.34 -9.01 -4.45
N LEU A 79 8.28 -8.22 -4.98
CA LEU A 79 9.02 -8.51 -6.21
C LEU A 79 9.81 -9.83 -6.07
N ASN A 80 10.53 -10.01 -4.95
CA ASN A 80 11.26 -11.25 -4.66
C ASN A 80 10.34 -12.49 -4.60
N LYS A 81 9.07 -12.29 -4.21
CA LYS A 81 8.04 -13.34 -4.18
C LYS A 81 7.19 -13.43 -5.45
N GLY A 82 7.55 -12.67 -6.50
CA GLY A 82 6.95 -12.79 -7.82
C GLY A 82 5.61 -12.09 -8.00
N ILE A 83 5.39 -10.94 -7.36
CA ILE A 83 4.17 -10.13 -7.55
C ILE A 83 3.92 -9.77 -9.02
N GLU A 84 4.98 -9.66 -9.82
CA GLU A 84 4.92 -9.37 -11.26
C GLU A 84 4.16 -10.43 -12.08
N LYS A 85 3.92 -11.62 -11.51
CA LYS A 85 3.09 -12.66 -12.12
C LYS A 85 1.59 -12.38 -12.00
N GLU A 86 1.19 -11.65 -10.96
CA GLU A 86 -0.22 -11.30 -10.71
C GLU A 86 -0.53 -9.90 -11.24
N ILE A 87 0.45 -8.99 -11.18
CA ILE A 87 0.28 -7.58 -11.56
C ILE A 87 1.60 -7.02 -12.07
N ALA A 88 1.60 -6.52 -13.31
CA ALA A 88 2.78 -5.84 -13.84
C ALA A 88 3.02 -4.55 -13.05
N ILE A 89 4.25 -4.28 -12.61
CA ILE A 89 4.63 -3.00 -12.00
C ILE A 89 5.83 -2.45 -12.77
N ASN A 90 5.64 -1.36 -13.50
CA ASN A 90 6.69 -0.77 -14.32
C ASN A 90 7.66 0.08 -13.49
N ASN A 91 8.78 0.50 -14.07
CA ASN A 91 9.83 1.26 -13.36
C ASN A 91 9.37 2.63 -12.86
N VAL A 92 8.43 3.28 -13.56
CA VAL A 92 7.86 4.56 -13.12
C VAL A 92 6.99 4.34 -11.88
N GLU A 93 6.15 3.30 -11.88
CA GLU A 93 5.32 2.93 -10.73
C GLU A 93 6.18 2.56 -9.51
N LYS A 94 7.29 1.82 -9.72
CA LYS A 94 8.28 1.53 -8.66
C LYS A 94 8.86 2.82 -8.07
N GLY A 95 9.32 3.74 -8.91
CA GLY A 95 9.86 5.04 -8.47
C GLY A 95 8.84 5.92 -7.73
N VAL A 96 7.56 5.87 -8.13
CA VAL A 96 6.48 6.59 -7.43
C VAL A 96 6.23 6.00 -6.04
N ILE A 97 6.22 4.67 -5.90
CA ILE A 97 6.11 4.01 -4.60
C ILE A 97 7.31 4.36 -3.71
N GLU A 98 8.52 4.37 -4.26
CA GLU A 98 9.75 4.77 -3.55
C GLU A 98 9.65 6.21 -3.05
N LEU A 99 9.23 7.14 -3.92
CA LEU A 99 9.08 8.55 -3.55
C LEU A 99 8.01 8.75 -2.47
N LEU A 100 6.85 8.08 -2.61
CA LEU A 100 5.79 8.10 -1.58
C LEU A 100 6.31 7.60 -0.23
N SER A 101 7.11 6.53 -0.26
CA SER A 101 7.64 5.89 0.94
C SER A 101 8.54 6.82 1.76
N TYR A 102 9.20 7.81 1.13
CA TYR A 102 10.15 8.70 1.79
C TYR A 102 9.51 9.42 2.98
N ASP A 103 8.34 10.04 2.78
CA ASP A 103 7.61 10.74 3.84
C ASP A 103 6.65 9.82 4.60
N TYR A 104 6.13 8.78 3.93
CA TYR A 104 5.18 7.85 4.52
C TYR A 104 5.82 6.96 5.60
N ALA A 105 7.07 6.51 5.42
CA ALA A 105 7.78 5.67 6.37
C ALA A 105 7.98 6.34 7.74
N ASP A 106 8.18 7.66 7.74
CA ASP A 106 8.34 8.47 8.93
C ASP A 106 7.02 9.13 9.40
N LYS A 107 5.89 8.70 8.83
CA LYS A 107 4.54 9.22 9.16
C LYS A 107 4.39 10.73 8.98
N ARG A 108 5.17 11.34 8.10
CA ARG A 108 5.19 12.80 7.92
C ARG A 108 3.88 13.36 7.34
N PHE A 109 3.06 12.51 6.71
CA PHE A 109 1.74 12.89 6.24
C PHE A 109 0.70 13.02 7.37
N GLU A 110 0.95 12.41 8.53
CA GLU A 110 0.08 12.50 9.71
C GLU A 110 0.39 13.77 10.53
N TYR A 111 1.61 14.30 10.42
CA TYR A 111 2.09 15.44 11.21
C TYR A 111 2.64 16.55 10.29
N ARG A 112 1.80 17.55 10.02
CA ARG A 112 2.21 18.70 9.20
C ARG A 112 3.30 19.51 9.91
N ILE A 113 4.42 19.69 9.21
CA ILE A 113 5.51 20.58 9.64
C ILE A 113 5.37 21.90 8.89
N THR A 114 5.15 22.99 9.63
CA THR A 114 5.06 24.34 9.05
C THR A 114 6.39 24.73 8.40
N GLY A 115 6.37 25.16 7.14
CA GLY A 115 7.58 25.43 6.36
C GLY A 115 8.37 24.19 5.93
N GLY A 116 7.87 22.98 6.23
CA GLY A 116 8.50 21.74 5.84
C GLY A 116 8.35 21.45 4.34
N GLN A 117 9.33 20.74 3.80
CA GLN A 117 9.30 20.22 2.44
C GLN A 117 8.86 18.75 2.44
N TYR A 118 8.11 18.37 1.40
CA TYR A 118 7.55 17.03 1.22
C TYR A 118 7.88 16.52 -0.18
N CYS A 119 8.27 15.26 -0.25
CA CYS A 119 8.50 14.50 -1.47
C CYS A 119 7.17 13.91 -1.94
N LEU A 120 6.38 14.73 -2.64
CA LEU A 120 5.06 14.33 -3.11
C LEU A 120 5.14 13.76 -4.53
N PRO A 121 4.79 12.48 -4.74
CA PRO A 121 4.63 11.95 -6.09
C PRO A 121 3.42 12.57 -6.80
N LEU A 122 3.32 12.34 -8.11
CA LEU A 122 2.11 12.68 -8.86
C LEU A 122 0.92 11.92 -8.29
N ILE A 123 -0.07 12.67 -7.83
CA ILE A 123 -1.22 12.09 -7.09
C ILE A 123 -2.02 11.12 -7.96
N ASP A 124 -2.28 11.47 -9.22
CA ASP A 124 -3.06 10.64 -10.13
C ASP A 124 -2.37 9.29 -10.40
N VAL A 125 -1.06 9.31 -10.62
CA VAL A 125 -0.27 8.08 -10.80
C VAL A 125 -0.28 7.24 -9.52
N THR A 126 -0.24 7.89 -8.35
CA THR A 126 -0.30 7.22 -7.05
C THR A 126 -1.67 6.54 -6.83
N CYS A 127 -2.76 7.20 -7.23
CA CYS A 127 -4.11 6.62 -7.22
C CYS A 127 -4.21 5.40 -8.14
N GLU A 128 -3.71 5.50 -9.37
CA GLU A 128 -3.73 4.37 -10.31
C GLU A 128 -2.95 3.17 -9.77
N ILE A 129 -1.78 3.39 -9.16
CA ILE A 129 -1.00 2.31 -8.51
C ILE A 129 -1.79 1.68 -7.36
N ALA A 130 -2.35 2.50 -6.47
CA ALA A 130 -3.13 2.02 -5.33
C ALA A 130 -4.34 1.19 -5.80
N LYS A 131 -5.07 1.67 -6.81
CA LYS A 131 -6.18 0.96 -7.45
C LYS A 131 -5.76 -0.36 -8.06
N LYS A 132 -4.68 -0.37 -8.83
CA LYS A 132 -4.12 -1.58 -9.44
C LYS A 132 -3.86 -2.65 -8.37
N LEU A 133 -3.19 -2.27 -7.27
CA LEU A 133 -2.82 -3.19 -6.20
C LEU A 133 -4.01 -3.60 -5.32
N ALA A 134 -4.95 -2.70 -5.03
CA ALA A 134 -6.11 -2.98 -4.18
C ALA A 134 -7.12 -3.94 -4.83
N PHE A 135 -7.13 -4.03 -6.15
CA PHE A 135 -7.98 -4.93 -6.93
C PHE A 135 -7.17 -6.05 -7.61
N MET A 136 -5.96 -6.34 -7.14
CA MET A 136 -5.20 -7.50 -7.63
C MET A 136 -5.95 -8.80 -7.32
N ASP A 137 -5.96 -9.72 -8.28
CA ASP A 137 -6.56 -11.03 -8.09
C ASP A 137 -5.60 -11.94 -7.32
N LEU A 138 -5.99 -12.32 -6.10
CA LEU A 138 -5.24 -13.28 -5.28
C LEU A 138 -5.78 -14.72 -5.43
N ASN A 139 -6.80 -14.95 -6.27
CA ASN A 139 -7.51 -16.23 -6.33
C ASN A 139 -6.74 -17.35 -7.07
N ASN A 140 -5.55 -17.08 -7.62
CA ASN A 140 -4.79 -18.10 -8.34
C ASN A 140 -4.03 -19.11 -7.46
N LEU A 141 -4.06 -19.03 -6.13
CA LEU A 141 -3.43 -20.04 -5.26
C LEU A 141 -4.23 -20.31 -3.98
N CYS A 142 -5.01 -21.39 -4.04
CA CYS A 142 -5.50 -22.26 -2.97
C CYS A 142 -5.61 -21.71 -1.53
N TYR A 143 -6.83 -21.80 -0.99
CA TYR A 143 -7.05 -22.21 0.40
C TYR A 143 -6.14 -23.39 0.76
N PRO A 144 -5.37 -23.31 1.86
CA PRO A 144 -4.99 -24.49 2.61
C PRO A 144 -5.99 -24.68 3.76
N ASP A 145 -6.36 -25.95 3.97
CA ASP A 145 -7.15 -26.48 5.08
C ASP A 145 -6.67 -26.01 6.47
#